data_AF-A0A537DTD5-F1
#
_entry.id   AF-A0A537DTD5-F1
#
_cell.length_a   1.000
_cell.length_b   1.000
_cell.length_c   1.000
_cell.angle_alpha   90.00
_cell.angle_beta   90.00
_cell.angle_gamma   90.00
#
_symmetry.space_group_name_H-M   'P 1'
#
loop_
_entity.id
_entity.type
_entity.pdbx_description
1 polymer ?
#
loop_
_entity_poly.entity_id
_entity_poly.type
_entity_poly.pdbx_seq_one_letter_code
_entity_poly.pdbx_strand_id
1 'polypeptide(L)'
;MLVDSTIKKQDKKTITRSFRINEKSFKALEEDALYHNVSLNTLVDQLFDAHANYERFIEKMGMVRMAKLTFRRILDVSPSEGVAQAARLHAKDHGKVAAISKYGELTVPNILDGLFLMFSYGGWGEYHETRPSHGKRVITLIHDLGQNGSVYLLNFVKTMFEEIPFEPKITPTDQGIIIEVGK
;
A
#
# COMPACT_ATOMS: atom_id res chain seq x y z
N MET A 1 18.78 -29.39 3.36
CA MET A 1 17.43 -29.72 3.88
C MET A 1 16.53 -28.57 3.49
N LEU A 2 15.69 -28.77 2.48
CA LEU A 2 14.76 -27.78 1.95
C LEU A 2 13.68 -27.51 3.01
N VAL A 3 13.47 -26.25 3.39
CA VAL A 3 12.32 -25.85 4.22
C VAL A 3 11.25 -25.36 3.27
N ASP A 4 10.22 -26.19 3.11
CA ASP A 4 9.00 -25.91 2.36
C ASP A 4 8.33 -24.65 2.93
N SER A 5 8.41 -23.54 2.19
CA SER A 5 7.68 -22.31 2.48
C SER A 5 6.30 -22.37 1.83
N THR A 6 5.44 -23.30 2.24
CA THR A 6 4.06 -23.35 1.78
C THR A 6 3.20 -22.47 2.67
N ILE A 7 3.09 -21.19 2.32
CA ILE A 7 1.98 -20.35 2.77
C ILE A 7 0.70 -21.07 2.32
N LYS A 8 -0.12 -21.56 3.27
CA LYS A 8 -1.48 -21.99 2.98
C LYS A 8 -2.22 -20.78 2.41
N LYS A 9 -2.34 -20.71 1.08
CA LYS A 9 -3.23 -19.80 0.38
C LYS A 9 -4.62 -20.09 0.91
N GLN A 10 -5.19 -19.18 1.70
CA GLN A 10 -6.61 -19.27 2.04
C GLN A 10 -7.37 -19.28 0.70
N ASP A 11 -8.05 -20.38 0.38
CA ASP A 11 -8.90 -20.45 -0.80
C ASP A 11 -10.01 -19.41 -0.65
N LYS A 12 -9.83 -18.25 -1.31
CA LYS A 12 -10.87 -17.24 -1.42
C LYS A 12 -12.06 -17.91 -2.08
N LYS A 13 -13.17 -18.07 -1.34
CA LYS A 13 -14.41 -18.62 -1.88
C LYS A 13 -14.91 -17.70 -2.99
N THR A 14 -14.89 -18.18 -4.23
CA THR A 14 -15.43 -17.45 -5.38
C THR A 14 -16.92 -17.71 -5.52
N ILE A 15 -17.64 -16.71 -6.04
CA ILE A 15 -19.07 -16.81 -6.36
C ILE A 15 -19.30 -16.35 -7.79
N THR A 16 -20.11 -17.09 -8.55
CA THR A 16 -20.46 -16.69 -9.92
C THR A 16 -21.48 -15.56 -9.91
N ARG A 17 -21.22 -14.49 -10.66
CA ARG A 17 -22.13 -13.39 -10.92
C ARG A 17 -22.07 -13.00 -12.40
N SER A 18 -23.20 -12.69 -12.99
CA SER A 18 -23.31 -12.27 -14.40
C SER A 18 -23.82 -10.85 -14.48
N PHE A 19 -23.13 -10.00 -15.24
CA PHE A 19 -23.52 -8.62 -15.50
C PHE A 19 -23.35 -8.32 -17.00
N ARG A 20 -24.08 -7.33 -17.51
CA ARG A 20 -23.89 -6.82 -18.86
C ARG A 20 -22.74 -5.81 -18.85
N ILE A 21 -21.84 -5.91 -19.83
CA ILE A 21 -20.72 -4.98 -20.03
C ILE A 21 -20.80 -4.41 -21.46
N ASN A 22 -20.39 -3.16 -21.62
CA ASN A 22 -20.26 -2.57 -22.95
C ASN A 22 -19.14 -3.28 -23.74
N GLU A 23 -19.38 -3.57 -25.02
CA GLU A 23 -18.41 -4.30 -25.87
C GLU A 23 -17.03 -3.62 -25.93
N LYS A 24 -16.98 -2.28 -25.96
CA LYS A 24 -15.71 -1.53 -25.96
C LYS A 24 -14.93 -1.74 -24.67
N SER A 25 -15.62 -1.73 -23.52
CA SER A 25 -15.00 -2.00 -22.23
C SER A 25 -14.54 -3.45 -22.11
N PHE A 26 -15.34 -4.39 -22.62
CA PHE A 26 -14.97 -5.81 -22.65
C PHE A 26 -13.68 -6.04 -23.45
N LYS A 27 -13.58 -5.51 -24.67
CA LYS A 27 -12.38 -5.64 -25.51
C LYS A 27 -11.13 -5.02 -24.86
N ALA A 28 -11.27 -3.84 -24.26
CA ALA A 28 -10.15 -3.21 -23.54
C ALA A 28 -9.65 -4.07 -22.37
N LEU A 29 -10.56 -4.71 -21.61
CA LEU A 29 -10.18 -5.61 -20.52
C LEU A 29 -9.57 -6.93 -21.03
N GLU A 30 -10.01 -7.46 -22.17
CA GLU A 30 -9.38 -8.63 -22.80
C GLU A 30 -7.94 -8.33 -23.25
N GLU A 31 -7.73 -7.18 -23.90
CA GLU A 31 -6.40 -6.72 -24.32
C GLU A 31 -5.45 -6.57 -23.12
N ASP A 32 -5.95 -5.98 -22.03
CA ASP A 32 -5.19 -5.77 -20.80
C ASP A 32 -4.86 -7.10 -20.08
N ALA A 33 -5.83 -8.01 -20.03
CA ALA A 33 -5.61 -9.36 -19.48
C ALA A 33 -4.55 -10.13 -20.27
N LEU A 34 -4.58 -10.02 -21.61
CA LEU A 34 -3.57 -10.61 -22.49
C LEU A 34 -2.19 -9.98 -22.26
N TYR A 35 -2.11 -8.66 -22.16
CA TYR A 35 -0.87 -7.93 -21.88
C TYR A 35 -0.24 -8.36 -20.56
N HIS A 36 -1.05 -8.56 -19.52
CA HIS A 36 -0.60 -9.03 -18.21
C HIS A 36 -0.45 -10.55 -18.09
N ASN A 37 -0.72 -11.31 -19.15
CA ASN A 37 -0.70 -12.77 -19.17
C ASN A 37 -1.56 -13.42 -18.05
N VAL A 38 -2.76 -12.88 -17.86
CA VAL A 38 -3.76 -13.39 -16.90
C VAL A 38 -5.08 -13.67 -17.61
N SER A 39 -5.96 -14.45 -17.00
CA SER A 39 -7.32 -14.61 -17.53
C SER A 39 -8.14 -13.33 -17.34
N LEU A 40 -9.12 -13.08 -18.21
CA LEU A 40 -10.07 -11.96 -18.02
C LEU A 40 -10.75 -12.02 -16.65
N ASN A 41 -11.13 -13.22 -16.18
CA ASN A 41 -11.73 -13.39 -14.86
C ASN A 41 -10.78 -12.97 -13.73
N THR A 42 -9.48 -13.26 -13.87
CA THR A 42 -8.46 -12.84 -12.91
C THR A 42 -8.31 -11.33 -12.88
N LEU A 43 -8.25 -10.69 -14.06
CA LEU A 43 -8.17 -9.22 -14.15
C LEU A 43 -9.41 -8.56 -13.53
N VAL A 44 -10.60 -9.06 -13.86
CA VAL A 44 -11.86 -8.52 -13.32
C VAL A 44 -11.95 -8.68 -11.80
N ASP A 45 -11.53 -9.83 -11.25
CA ASP A 45 -11.46 -10.04 -9.80
C ASP A 45 -10.50 -9.04 -9.14
N GLN A 46 -9.33 -8.79 -9.74
CA GLN A 46 -8.36 -7.80 -9.27
C GLN A 46 -8.93 -6.37 -9.31
N LEU A 47 -9.64 -5.99 -10.37
CA LEU A 47 -10.28 -4.67 -10.47
C LEU A 47 -11.39 -4.51 -9.42
N PHE A 48 -12.20 -5.53 -9.20
CA PHE A 48 -13.21 -5.50 -8.14
C PHE A 48 -12.58 -5.43 -6.75
N ASP A 49 -11.50 -6.17 -6.49
CA ASP A 49 -10.77 -6.11 -5.22
C ASP A 49 -10.17 -4.72 -5.01
N ALA A 50 -9.49 -4.15 -6.01
CA ALA A 50 -8.94 -2.80 -5.96
C ALA A 50 -10.02 -1.74 -5.70
N HIS A 51 -11.15 -1.80 -6.43
CA HIS A 51 -12.24 -0.86 -6.23
C HIS A 51 -12.88 -0.98 -4.84
N ALA A 52 -13.18 -2.22 -4.42
CA ALA A 52 -13.83 -2.48 -3.14
C ALA A 52 -12.93 -2.16 -1.95
N ASN A 53 -11.61 -2.36 -2.06
CA ASN A 53 -10.69 -2.20 -0.96
C ASN A 53 -9.99 -0.84 -0.94
N TYR A 54 -9.81 -0.18 -2.08
CA TYR A 54 -8.98 1.02 -2.17
C TYR A 54 -9.67 2.19 -2.88
N GLU A 55 -10.04 2.04 -4.15
CA GLU A 55 -10.42 3.20 -4.99
C GLU A 55 -11.63 3.97 -4.42
N ARG A 56 -12.68 3.26 -4.00
CA ARG A 56 -13.89 3.91 -3.45
C ARG A 56 -13.64 4.76 -2.20
N PHE A 57 -12.54 4.48 -1.48
CA PHE A 57 -12.18 5.18 -0.25
C PHE A 57 -11.29 6.38 -0.54
N ILE A 58 -10.27 6.21 -1.39
CA ILE A 58 -9.34 7.29 -1.73
C ILE A 58 -9.99 8.40 -2.56
N GLU A 59 -11.02 8.09 -3.36
CA GLU A 59 -11.74 9.10 -4.16
C GLU A 59 -12.33 10.21 -3.28
N LYS A 60 -12.70 9.88 -2.04
CA LYS A 60 -13.26 10.83 -1.07
C LYS A 60 -12.19 11.64 -0.34
N MET A 61 -10.91 11.29 -0.50
CA MET A 61 -9.77 11.85 0.25
C MET A 61 -9.00 12.93 -0.53
N GLY A 62 -9.48 13.33 -1.72
CA GLY A 62 -8.84 14.40 -2.50
C GLY A 62 -7.47 14.01 -3.07
N MET A 63 -7.22 12.72 -3.30
CA MET A 63 -5.95 12.22 -3.81
C MET A 63 -5.73 12.59 -5.28
N VAL A 64 -4.50 12.97 -5.62
CA VAL A 64 -4.10 13.27 -7.01
C VAL A 64 -3.29 12.11 -7.57
N ARG A 65 -3.62 11.66 -8.79
CA ARG A 65 -2.79 10.71 -9.55
C ARG A 65 -1.74 11.48 -10.33
N MET A 66 -0.47 11.07 -10.24
CA MET A 66 0.63 11.68 -11.00
C MET A 66 1.69 10.65 -11.40
N ALA A 67 2.47 10.98 -12.44
CA ALA A 67 3.59 10.15 -12.85
C ALA A 67 4.65 10.09 -11.73
N LYS A 68 5.12 8.89 -11.42
CA LYS A 68 6.08 8.66 -10.34
C LYS A 68 7.38 9.46 -10.52
N LEU A 69 7.87 9.56 -11.76
CA LEU A 69 9.03 10.38 -12.09
C LEU A 69 8.84 11.86 -11.76
N THR A 70 7.65 12.41 -12.03
CA THR A 70 7.32 13.80 -11.67
C THR A 70 7.35 13.98 -10.16
N PHE A 71 6.75 13.04 -9.42
CA PHE A 71 6.77 13.09 -7.95
C PHE A 71 8.20 13.01 -7.40
N ARG A 72 9.02 12.09 -7.92
CA ARG A 72 10.45 11.99 -7.60
C ARG A 72 11.17 13.33 -7.79
N ARG A 73 10.96 14.00 -8.93
CA ARG A 73 11.63 15.28 -9.23
C ARG A 73 11.22 16.39 -8.27
N ILE A 74 9.96 16.42 -7.83
CA ILE A 74 9.48 17.36 -6.80
C ILE A 74 10.18 17.07 -5.46
N LEU A 75 10.27 15.79 -5.08
CA LEU A 75 10.96 15.39 -3.86
C LEU A 75 12.44 15.77 -3.91
N ASP A 76 13.12 15.60 -5.04
CA ASP A 76 14.55 15.88 -5.19
C ASP A 76 14.94 17.35 -4.99
N VAL A 77 14.07 18.28 -5.39
CA VAL A 77 14.30 19.72 -5.22
C VAL A 77 13.82 20.25 -3.87
N SER A 78 13.08 19.43 -3.11
CA SER A 78 12.52 19.83 -1.82
C SER A 78 13.53 19.65 -0.68
N PRO A 79 13.65 20.60 0.26
CA PRO A 79 14.43 20.40 1.47
C PRO A 79 13.89 19.20 2.27
N SER A 80 14.77 18.33 2.76
CA SER A 80 14.37 17.10 3.47
C SER A 80 13.48 17.36 4.68
N GLU A 81 13.70 18.45 5.41
CA GLU A 81 12.82 18.83 6.54
C GLU A 81 11.41 19.22 6.07
N GLY A 82 11.30 19.91 4.93
CA GLY A 82 10.00 20.23 4.34
C GLY A 82 9.25 18.97 3.92
N VAL A 83 9.96 17.98 3.35
CA VAL A 83 9.39 16.68 3.01
C VAL A 83 8.94 15.92 4.27
N ALA A 84 9.76 15.92 5.31
CA ALA A 84 9.43 15.31 6.60
C ALA A 84 8.19 15.96 7.23
N GLN A 85 8.11 17.30 7.24
CA GLN A 85 6.96 18.03 7.74
C GLN A 85 5.68 17.71 6.95
N ALA A 86 5.75 17.70 5.61
CA ALA A 86 4.62 17.33 4.77
C ALA A 86 4.13 15.90 5.05
N ALA A 87 5.03 14.96 5.29
CA ALA A 87 4.70 13.59 5.66
C ALA A 87 3.96 13.52 7.01
N ARG A 88 4.44 14.24 8.03
CA ARG A 88 3.82 14.28 9.36
C ARG A 88 2.43 14.92 9.32
N LEU A 89 2.26 16.02 8.59
CA LEU A 89 0.96 16.66 8.38
C LEU A 89 -0.01 15.71 7.66
N HIS A 90 0.45 15.07 6.58
CA HIS A 90 -0.37 14.10 5.86
C HIS A 90 -0.84 12.93 6.74
N ALA A 91 0.05 12.37 7.56
CA ALA A 91 -0.30 11.30 8.49
C ALA A 91 -1.38 11.74 9.50
N LYS A 92 -1.25 12.95 10.07
CA LYS A 92 -2.19 13.50 11.05
C LYS A 92 -3.54 13.86 10.44
N ASP A 93 -3.53 14.55 9.31
CA ASP A 93 -4.73 15.13 8.70
C ASP A 93 -5.52 14.12 7.87
N HIS A 94 -4.84 13.17 7.21
CA HIS A 94 -5.48 12.23 6.28
C HIS A 94 -5.25 10.78 6.66
N GLY A 95 -4.03 10.39 7.08
CA GLY A 95 -3.71 9.01 7.44
C GLY A 95 -4.61 8.46 8.55
N LYS A 96 -4.76 9.22 9.64
CA LYS A 96 -5.64 8.86 10.76
C LYS A 96 -7.13 8.81 10.36
N VAL A 97 -7.61 9.84 9.66
CA VAL A 97 -9.00 9.93 9.21
C VAL A 97 -9.33 8.78 8.27
N ALA A 98 -8.42 8.43 7.36
CA ALA A 98 -8.56 7.32 6.44
C ALA A 98 -8.69 5.98 7.17
N ALA A 99 -7.80 5.72 8.14
CA ALA A 99 -7.83 4.50 8.93
C ALA A 99 -9.14 4.37 9.72
N ILE A 100 -9.58 5.43 10.41
CA ILE A 100 -10.84 5.41 11.17
C ILE A 100 -12.04 5.26 10.23
N SER A 101 -12.06 5.95 9.09
CA SER A 101 -13.18 5.86 8.14
C SER A 101 -13.34 4.47 7.53
N LYS A 102 -12.24 3.75 7.33
CA LYS A 102 -12.24 2.42 6.72
C LYS A 102 -12.40 1.29 7.74
N TYR A 103 -11.72 1.39 8.88
CA TYR A 103 -11.60 0.30 9.87
C TYR A 103 -12.31 0.58 11.19
N GLY A 104 -12.78 1.81 11.43
CA GLY A 104 -13.42 2.24 12.68
C GLY A 104 -12.45 2.61 13.81
N GLU A 105 -11.20 2.14 13.74
CA GLU A 105 -10.17 2.36 14.76
C GLU A 105 -8.76 2.39 14.17
N LEU A 106 -7.83 3.02 14.90
CA LEU A 106 -6.41 3.02 14.57
C LEU A 106 -5.68 1.99 15.44
N THR A 107 -5.20 0.91 14.82
CA THR A 107 -4.46 -0.18 15.48
C THR A 107 -3.27 -0.60 14.63
N VAL A 108 -2.32 -1.34 15.21
CA VAL A 108 -1.15 -1.84 14.45
C VAL A 108 -1.57 -2.62 13.19
N PRO A 109 -2.52 -3.58 13.23
CA PRO A 109 -2.98 -4.26 12.02
C PRO A 109 -3.55 -3.32 10.97
N ASN A 110 -4.34 -2.32 11.37
CA ASN A 110 -4.99 -1.38 10.44
C ASN A 110 -3.98 -0.41 9.80
N ILE A 111 -2.95 0.02 10.54
CA ILE A 111 -1.84 0.80 9.97
C ILE A 111 -1.11 -0.02 8.90
N LEU A 112 -0.79 -1.28 9.20
CA LEU A 112 -0.09 -2.16 8.26
C LEU A 112 -0.95 -2.51 7.04
N ASP A 113 -2.26 -2.70 7.21
CA ASP A 113 -3.19 -2.89 6.08
C ASP A 113 -3.30 -1.62 5.23
N GLY A 114 -3.34 -0.44 5.83
CA GLY A 114 -3.30 0.83 5.11
C GLY A 114 -2.02 0.99 4.27
N LEU A 115 -0.87 0.59 4.81
CA LEU A 115 0.41 0.58 4.08
C LEU A 115 0.43 -0.45 2.95
N PHE A 116 -0.12 -1.64 3.18
CA PHE A 116 -0.32 -2.64 2.13
C PHE A 116 -1.15 -2.06 0.97
N LEU A 117 -2.29 -1.45 1.26
CA LEU A 117 -3.15 -0.84 0.24
C LEU A 117 -2.46 0.32 -0.50
N MET A 118 -1.74 1.19 0.23
CA MET A 118 -0.98 2.30 -0.34
C MET A 118 0.07 1.82 -1.35
N PHE A 119 0.77 0.72 -1.05
CA PHE A 119 1.83 0.19 -1.92
C PHE A 119 1.27 -0.69 -3.04
N SER A 120 0.29 -1.55 -2.74
CA SER A 120 -0.29 -2.47 -3.73
C SER A 120 -1.23 -1.80 -4.73
N TYR A 121 -1.97 -0.78 -4.32
CA TYR A 121 -2.96 -0.10 -5.18
C TYR A 121 -2.67 1.39 -5.41
N GLY A 122 -1.90 2.03 -4.53
CA GLY A 122 -1.57 3.46 -4.64
C GLY A 122 -0.36 3.78 -5.50
N GLY A 123 0.37 2.78 -5.99
CA GLY A 123 1.53 2.99 -6.87
C GLY A 123 2.78 3.52 -6.17
N TRP A 124 2.86 3.42 -4.84
CA TRP A 124 4.00 3.90 -4.06
C TRP A 124 5.25 3.04 -4.20
N GLY A 125 5.10 1.76 -4.54
CA GLY A 125 6.21 0.83 -4.70
C GLY A 125 5.80 -0.60 -4.38
N GLU A 126 6.70 -1.35 -3.76
CA GLU A 126 6.47 -2.75 -3.39
C GLU A 126 6.34 -2.93 -1.88
N TYR A 127 5.38 -3.76 -1.48
CA TYR A 127 5.16 -4.20 -0.11
C TYR A 127 5.60 -5.65 0.03
N HIS A 128 6.51 -5.93 0.95
CA HIS A 128 6.93 -7.28 1.31
C HIS A 128 6.74 -7.53 2.79
N GLU A 129 6.26 -8.71 3.16
CA GLU A 129 6.12 -9.11 4.55
C GLU A 129 6.74 -10.48 4.80
N THR A 130 7.52 -10.58 5.88
CA THR A 130 8.12 -11.83 6.36
C THR A 130 7.83 -12.05 7.84
N ARG A 131 7.90 -13.31 8.28
CA ARG A 131 7.63 -13.75 9.66
C ARG A 131 8.79 -14.61 10.15
N PRO A 132 9.89 -13.99 10.61
CA PRO A 132 11.11 -14.73 10.96
C PRO A 132 10.97 -15.57 12.23
N SER A 133 10.04 -15.23 13.12
CA SER A 133 9.75 -15.97 14.36
C SER A 133 8.28 -15.80 14.76
N HIS A 134 7.82 -16.65 15.69
CA HIS A 134 6.45 -16.59 16.16
C HIS A 134 6.16 -15.24 16.84
N GLY A 135 5.19 -14.49 16.32
CA GLY A 135 4.81 -13.18 16.86
C GLY A 135 5.57 -11.99 16.26
N LYS A 136 6.64 -12.20 15.48
CA LYS A 136 7.37 -11.14 14.78
C LYS A 136 6.93 -11.01 13.33
N ARG A 137 6.62 -9.80 12.89
CA ARG A 137 6.42 -9.45 11.47
C ARG A 137 7.44 -8.41 11.07
N VAL A 138 8.01 -8.58 9.88
CA VAL A 138 8.93 -7.62 9.27
C VAL A 138 8.33 -7.20 7.94
N ILE A 139 8.04 -5.91 7.82
CA ILE A 139 7.44 -5.30 6.64
C ILE A 139 8.54 -4.46 5.96
N THR A 140 8.77 -4.69 4.68
CA THR A 140 9.70 -3.92 3.86
C THR A 140 8.90 -3.16 2.81
N LEU A 141 9.01 -1.84 2.83
CA LEU A 141 8.41 -0.94 1.85
C LEU A 141 9.51 -0.43 0.93
N ILE A 142 9.48 -0.80 -0.35
CA ILE A 142 10.51 -0.45 -1.34
C ILE A 142 9.91 0.51 -2.37
N HIS A 143 10.66 1.55 -2.74
CA HIS A 143 10.25 2.53 -3.75
C HIS A 143 11.45 3.08 -4.55
N ASP A 144 11.15 3.65 -5.70
CA ASP A 144 12.09 4.35 -6.59
C ASP A 144 12.00 5.89 -6.49
N LEU A 145 11.38 6.40 -5.43
CA LEU A 145 11.28 7.84 -5.10
C LEU A 145 12.56 8.44 -4.46
N GLY A 146 13.66 7.66 -4.38
CA GLY A 146 14.96 7.95 -3.76
C GLY A 146 14.95 8.61 -2.38
N GLN A 147 16.05 9.25 -1.97
CA GLN A 147 16.29 9.56 -0.54
C GLN A 147 15.17 10.35 0.15
N ASN A 148 14.65 11.41 -0.48
CA ASN A 148 13.54 12.17 0.09
C ASN A 148 12.21 11.37 0.11
N GLY A 149 12.03 10.38 -0.78
CA GLY A 149 10.94 9.41 -0.66
C GLY A 149 11.05 8.56 0.61
N SER A 150 12.27 8.13 0.98
CA SER A 150 12.49 7.37 2.21
C SER A 150 12.31 8.25 3.45
N VAL A 151 12.73 9.53 3.39
CA VAL A 151 12.44 10.54 4.43
C VAL A 151 10.94 10.70 4.61
N TYR A 152 10.19 10.82 3.52
CA TYR A 152 8.73 10.93 3.57
C TYR A 152 8.10 9.71 4.27
N LEU A 153 8.41 8.49 3.80
CA LEU A 153 7.83 7.26 4.35
C LEU A 153 8.18 7.06 5.83
N LEU A 154 9.45 7.31 6.20
CA LEU A 154 9.89 7.20 7.58
C LEU A 154 9.07 8.09 8.50
N ASN A 155 8.89 9.37 8.13
CA ASN A 155 8.16 10.32 8.95
C ASN A 155 6.65 10.05 8.95
N PHE A 156 6.08 9.67 7.80
CA PHE A 156 4.68 9.30 7.70
C PHE A 156 4.36 8.11 8.61
N VAL A 157 5.13 7.02 8.50
CA VAL A 157 4.90 5.81 9.30
C VAL A 157 5.15 6.05 10.78
N LYS A 158 6.24 6.74 11.16
CA LYS A 158 6.49 7.10 12.56
C LYS A 158 5.32 7.86 13.17
N THR A 159 4.81 8.88 12.49
CA THR A 159 3.69 9.67 12.98
C THR A 159 2.38 8.89 13.08
N MET A 160 2.14 7.92 12.19
CA MET A 160 0.98 7.03 12.34
C MET A 160 1.05 6.17 13.62
N PHE A 161 2.25 5.74 14.02
CA PHE A 161 2.46 4.96 15.23
C PHE A 161 2.48 5.81 16.51
N GLU A 162 2.87 7.09 16.45
CA GLU A 162 2.80 8.03 17.59
C GLU A 162 1.38 8.21 18.15
N GLU A 163 0.35 7.96 17.32
CA GLU A 163 -1.06 8.05 17.70
C GLU A 163 -1.58 6.83 18.49
N ILE A 164 -0.75 5.80 18.69
CA ILE A 164 -1.10 4.58 19.43
C ILE A 164 0.00 4.22 20.44
N PRO A 165 -0.33 3.50 21.54
CA PRO A 165 0.67 3.11 22.54
C PRO A 165 1.51 1.90 22.08
N PHE A 166 2.15 2.01 20.91
CA PHE A 166 2.99 0.98 20.32
C PHE A 166 4.14 1.61 19.51
N GLU A 167 5.38 1.24 19.84
CA GLU A 167 6.57 1.74 19.16
C GLU A 167 7.21 0.63 18.32
N PRO A 168 7.10 0.67 16.98
CA PRO A 168 7.81 -0.26 16.11
C PRO A 168 9.28 0.12 15.98
N LYS A 169 10.14 -0.85 15.66
CA LYS A 169 11.48 -0.56 15.17
C LYS A 169 11.39 -0.25 13.67
N ILE A 170 11.71 0.98 13.27
CA ILE A 170 11.71 1.40 11.87
C ILE A 170 13.12 1.75 11.44
N THR A 171 13.63 1.04 10.43
CA THR A 171 14.97 1.25 9.87
C THR A 171 14.86 1.82 8.45
N PRO A 172 15.35 3.03 8.18
CA PRO A 172 15.37 3.56 6.82
C PRO A 172 16.42 2.87 5.96
N THR A 173 16.16 2.81 4.65
CA THR A 173 17.12 2.43 3.61
C THR A 173 17.16 3.51 2.54
N ASP A 174 18.06 3.41 1.56
CA ASP A 174 18.14 4.40 0.46
C ASP A 174 16.90 4.42 -0.45
N GLN A 175 16.13 3.34 -0.43
CA GLN A 175 14.99 3.09 -1.33
C GLN A 175 13.75 2.64 -0.57
N GLY A 176 13.64 2.95 0.73
CA GLY A 176 12.54 2.42 1.51
C GLY A 176 12.69 2.51 3.01
N ILE A 177 11.85 1.73 3.69
CA ILE A 177 11.92 1.51 5.13
C ILE A 177 11.59 0.06 5.48
N ILE A 178 12.16 -0.42 6.58
CA ILE A 178 11.85 -1.72 7.18
C ILE A 178 11.16 -1.45 8.52
N ILE A 179 9.99 -2.04 8.73
CA ILE A 179 9.18 -1.93 9.93
C ILE A 179 9.14 -3.29 10.60
N GLU A 180 9.68 -3.39 11.82
CA GLU A 180 9.61 -4.59 12.64
C GLU A 180 8.55 -4.39 13.73
N VAL A 181 7.55 -5.29 13.76
CA VAL A 181 6.50 -5.33 14.79
C VAL A 181 6.50 -6.68 15.50
N GLY A 182 6.30 -6.67 16.83
CA GLY A 182 6.37 -7.85 17.70
C GLY A 182 7.65 -7.92 18.52
N LYS A 183 7.65 -8.76 19.57
CA LYS A 183 8.85 -9.15 20.33
C LYS A 183 9.42 -10.45 19.77
#